data_AF-A0A1U7YUZ2-F1
#
_entry.id   AF-A0A1U7YUZ2-F1
#
_cell.length_a   1.000
_cell.length_b   1.000
_cell.length_c   1.000
_cell.angle_alpha   90.00
_cell.angle_beta   90.00
_cell.angle_gamma   90.00
#
_symmetry.space_group_name_H-M   'P 1'
#
loop_
_entity.id
_entity.type
_entity.pdbx_description
1 polymer ?
#
loop_
_entity_poly.entity_id
_entity_poly.type
_entity_poly.pdbx_seq_one_letter_code
_entity_poly.pdbx_strand_id
1 'polypeptide(L)'
;MNTHLGIEQSRRDDLESLGYVLMYLLRGSLPRQGFKASTKEQKYEKIREKKVSTSIEDLCRGYPTEFALYFQYCRSLQFEEEPDYREQKLYRLSKIC
;
A
#
# COMPACT_ATOMS: atom_id res chain seq x y z
N MET A 1 5.88 0.50 -6.52
CA MET A 1 5.75 1.54 -7.58
C MET A 1 6.78 1.39 -8.72
N ASN A 2 7.62 0.36 -8.67
CA ASN A 2 8.97 0.41 -9.25
C ASN A 2 9.17 -0.49 -10.50
N THR A 3 8.39 -1.57 -10.64
CA THR A 3 8.53 -2.60 -11.67
C THR A 3 8.45 -2.11 -13.12
N HIS A 4 7.76 -0.99 -13.39
CA HIS A 4 7.59 -0.43 -14.74
C HIS A 4 8.49 0.77 -15.03
N LEU A 5 9.27 1.25 -14.05
CA LEU A 5 10.27 2.30 -14.21
C LEU A 5 11.70 1.73 -14.34
N GLY A 6 11.84 0.39 -14.40
CA GLY A 6 13.13 -0.29 -14.30
C GLY A 6 13.79 -0.15 -12.92
N ILE A 7 13.05 0.36 -11.92
CA ILE A 7 13.51 0.45 -10.54
C ILE A 7 13.27 -0.93 -9.92
N GLU A 8 14.33 -1.52 -9.39
CA GLU A 8 14.28 -2.82 -8.74
C GLU A 8 13.23 -2.79 -7.61
N GLN A 9 12.50 -3.89 -7.43
CA GLN A 9 11.56 -4.00 -6.32
C GLN A 9 12.34 -4.29 -5.04
N SER A 10 11.94 -3.63 -3.95
CA SER A 10 12.56 -3.80 -2.63
C SER A 10 11.56 -4.31 -1.61
N ARG A 11 12.05 -4.71 -0.44
CA ARG A 11 11.25 -5.18 0.72
C ARG A 11 10.08 -4.23 1.06
N ARG A 12 10.26 -2.92 0.84
CA ARG A 12 9.20 -1.90 1.05
C ARG A 12 8.03 -2.02 0.07
N ASP A 13 8.26 -2.46 -1.17
CA ASP A 13 7.21 -2.65 -2.17
C ASP A 13 6.29 -3.82 -1.78
N ASP A 14 6.84 -4.87 -1.17
CA ASP A 14 6.08 -6.02 -0.66
C ASP A 14 5.21 -5.63 0.54
N LEU A 15 5.77 -4.86 1.48
CA LEU A 15 5.01 -4.34 2.63
C LEU A 15 3.90 -3.38 2.20
N GLU A 16 4.17 -2.43 1.31
CA GLU A 16 3.12 -1.54 0.79
C GLU A 16 2.01 -2.35 0.09
N SER A 17 2.37 -3.42 -0.63
CA SER A 17 1.41 -4.33 -1.27
C SER A 17 0.56 -5.09 -0.25
N LEU A 18 1.14 -5.56 0.85
CA LEU A 18 0.39 -6.18 1.94
C LEU A 18 -0.60 -5.21 2.58
N GLY A 19 -0.20 -3.95 2.81
CA GLY A 19 -1.09 -2.90 3.29
C GLY A 19 -2.31 -2.73 2.38
N TYR A 20 -2.12 -2.74 1.06
CA TYR A 20 -3.23 -2.64 0.11
C TYR A 20 -4.16 -3.85 0.14
N VAL A 21 -3.64 -5.05 0.37
CA VAL A 21 -4.46 -6.26 0.57
C VAL A 21 -5.29 -6.14 1.85
N LEU A 22 -4.70 -5.69 2.95
CA LEU A 22 -5.43 -5.48 4.21
C LEU A 22 -6.55 -4.44 4.05
N MET A 23 -6.28 -3.32 3.39
CA MET A 23 -7.31 -2.32 3.10
C MET A 23 -8.41 -2.85 2.19
N TYR A 24 -8.08 -3.70 1.21
CA TYR A 24 -9.09 -4.36 0.37
C TYR A 24 -10.01 -5.26 1.18
N LEU A 25 -9.44 -6.08 2.08
CA LEU A 25 -10.22 -6.98 2.94
C LEU A 25 -11.15 -6.20 3.88
N LEU A 26 -10.71 -5.05 4.41
CA LEU A 26 -11.51 -4.23 5.34
C LEU A 26 -12.57 -3.36 4.64
N ARG A 27 -12.29 -2.90 3.41
CA ARG A 27 -13.19 -2.03 2.65
C ARG A 27 -14.16 -2.80 1.76
N GLY A 28 -13.86 -4.06 1.46
CA GLY A 28 -14.51 -4.84 0.39
C GLY A 28 -14.17 -4.35 -1.02
N SER A 29 -13.68 -3.11 -1.16
CA SER A 29 -13.21 -2.57 -2.43
C SER A 29 -12.11 -1.53 -2.24
N LEU A 30 -11.20 -1.45 -3.22
CA LEU A 30 -10.23 -0.37 -3.32
C LEU A 30 -10.76 0.70 -4.30
N PRO A 31 -10.41 2.00 -4.10
CA PRO A 31 -10.73 3.09 -5.05
C PRO A 31 -10.24 2.85 -6.49
N ARG A 32 -9.42 1.82 -6.69
CA ARG A 32 -8.73 1.43 -7.91
C ARG A 32 -9.38 0.24 -8.64
N GLN A 33 -10.57 -0.20 -8.24
CA GLN A 33 -11.29 -1.28 -8.93
C GLN A 33 -12.24 -0.75 -10.01
N GLY A 34 -12.45 -1.54 -11.07
CA GLY A 34 -13.47 -1.27 -12.09
C GLY A 34 -12.99 -0.55 -13.36
N PHE A 35 -11.69 -0.37 -13.58
CA PHE A 35 -11.20 0.23 -14.82
C PHE A 35 -11.48 -0.67 -16.03
N LYS A 36 -12.26 -0.16 -16.98
CA LYS A 36 -12.33 -0.70 -18.34
C LYS A 36 -11.07 -0.28 -19.09
N ALA A 37 -10.34 -1.25 -19.61
CA ALA A 37 -9.16 -1.05 -20.45
C ALA A 37 -9.23 -2.05 -21.60
N SER A 38 -8.83 -1.60 -22.79
CA SER A 38 -8.92 -2.41 -24.01
C SER A 38 -7.77 -3.41 -24.11
N THR A 39 -6.64 -3.13 -23.45
CA THR A 39 -5.48 -4.03 -23.37
C THR A 39 -4.98 -4.19 -21.93
N LYS A 40 -4.18 -5.23 -21.69
CA LYS A 40 -3.55 -5.48 -20.37
C LYS A 40 -2.65 -4.30 -19.98
N GLU A 41 -1.87 -3.80 -20.91
CA GLU A 41 -0.91 -2.70 -20.71
C GLU A 41 -1.63 -1.43 -20.26
N GLN A 42 -2.73 -1.07 -20.94
CA GLN A 42 -3.57 0.06 -20.54
C GLN A 42 -4.20 -0.12 -19.16
N LYS A 43 -4.54 -1.37 -18.79
CA LYS A 43 -5.05 -1.69 -17.45
C LYS A 43 -3.98 -1.45 -16.40
N TYR A 44 -2.74 -1.89 -16.63
CA TYR A 44 -1.62 -1.69 -15.73
C TYR A 44 -1.28 -0.20 -15.56
N GLU A 45 -1.28 0.58 -16.65
CA GLU A 45 -1.03 2.03 -16.57
C GLU A 45 -2.10 2.75 -15.75
N LYS A 46 -3.39 2.48 -16.01
CA LYS A 46 -4.49 3.07 -15.21
C LYS A 46 -4.42 2.69 -13.74
N ILE A 47 -4.06 1.44 -13.43
CA ILE A 47 -3.85 1.00 -12.04
C ILE A 47 -2.69 1.79 -11.42
N ARG A 48 -1.59 1.98 -12.15
CA ARG A 48 -0.40 2.73 -11.72
C ARG A 48 -0.72 4.21 -11.45
N GLU A 49 -1.32 4.90 -12.41
CA GLU A 49 -1.74 6.30 -12.27
C GLU A 49 -2.62 6.47 -11.03
N LYS A 50 -3.58 5.56 -10.84
CA LYS A 50 -4.48 5.62 -9.69
C LYS A 50 -3.80 5.23 -8.37
N LYS A 51 -2.75 4.38 -8.39
CA LYS A 51 -1.92 4.12 -7.20
C LYS A 51 -1.22 5.40 -6.73
N VAL A 52 -0.74 6.22 -7.67
CA VAL A 52 -0.06 7.49 -7.38
C VAL A 52 -1.07 8.57 -6.98
N SER A 53 -2.24 8.60 -7.62
CA SER A 53 -3.23 9.67 -7.39
C SER A 53 -4.07 9.49 -6.11
N THR A 54 -4.05 8.30 -5.49
CA THR A 54 -4.82 8.06 -4.26
C THR A 54 -3.93 8.35 -3.05
N SER A 55 -4.27 9.39 -2.30
CA SER A 55 -3.56 9.73 -1.06
C SER A 55 -3.73 8.62 -0.01
N ILE A 56 -2.79 8.51 0.92
CA ILE A 56 -2.90 7.54 2.03
C ILE A 56 -4.11 7.93 2.90
N GLU A 57 -4.32 9.23 3.08
CA GLU A 57 -5.43 9.81 3.82
C GLU A 57 -6.77 9.35 3.23
N ASP A 58 -6.95 9.41 1.91
CA ASP A 58 -8.18 8.98 1.25
C ASP A 58 -8.38 7.47 1.30
N LEU A 59 -7.29 6.70 1.18
CA LEU A 59 -7.35 5.25 1.27
C LEU A 59 -7.81 4.79 2.67
N CYS A 60 -7.25 5.40 3.71
CA CYS A 60 -7.44 5.04 5.11
C CYS A 60 -8.57 5.83 5.80
N ARG A 61 -9.23 6.75 5.09
CA ARG A 61 -10.35 7.55 5.63
C ARG A 61 -11.44 6.64 6.20
N GLY A 62 -11.81 6.87 7.46
CA GLY A 62 -12.83 6.09 8.18
C GLY A 62 -12.33 4.76 8.76
N TYR A 63 -11.02 4.48 8.69
CA TYR A 63 -10.37 3.31 9.29
C TYR A 63 -9.37 3.74 10.37
N PRO A 64 -8.93 2.82 11.25
CA PRO A 64 -7.93 3.12 12.27
C PRO A 64 -6.69 3.80 11.70
N THR A 65 -6.21 4.84 12.39
CA THR A 65 -5.05 5.66 11.97
C THR A 65 -3.77 4.83 11.78
N GLU A 66 -3.70 3.68 12.44
CA GLU A 66 -2.64 2.69 12.33
C GLU A 66 -2.41 2.23 10.88
N PHE A 67 -3.45 2.20 10.03
CA PHE A 67 -3.29 1.89 8.61
C PHE A 67 -2.55 3.01 7.86
N ALA A 68 -2.88 4.27 8.14
CA ALA A 68 -2.19 5.40 7.52
C ALA A 68 -0.71 5.43 7.95
N LEU A 69 -0.45 5.22 9.24
CA LEU A 69 0.91 5.10 9.78
C LEU A 69 1.69 3.95 9.15
N TYR A 70 1.06 2.79 8.94
CA TYR A 70 1.67 1.66 8.24
C TYR A 70 2.13 2.02 6.83
N PHE A 71 1.27 2.68 6.04
CA PHE A 71 1.65 3.11 4.68
C PHE A 71 2.74 4.18 4.68
N GLN A 72 2.70 5.12 5.62
CA GLN A 72 3.75 6.13 5.79
C GLN A 72 5.09 5.47 6.11
N TYR A 73 5.10 4.50 7.04
CA TYR A 73 6.28 3.70 7.37
C TYR A 73 6.82 2.95 6.13
N CYS A 74 5.95 2.27 5.37
CA CYS A 74 6.38 1.56 4.16
C CYS A 74 7.04 2.51 3.15
N ARG A 75 6.54 3.74 3.02
CA ARG A 75 7.09 4.76 2.10
C ARG A 75 8.35 5.44 2.61
N SER A 76 8.60 5.45 3.92
CA SER A 76 9.84 6.01 4.49
C SER A 76 11.05 5.08 4.38
N LEU A 77 10.82 3.77 4.19
CA LEU A 77 11.89 2.78 4.05
C LEU A 77 12.77 3.06 2.83
N GLN A 78 14.09 3.04 3.05
CA GLN A 78 15.08 3.06 1.98
C GLN A 78 15.06 1.75 1.20
N PHE A 79 15.66 1.76 0.01
CA PHE A 79 15.63 0.63 -0.91
C PHE A 79 16.22 -0.67 -0.31
N GLU A 80 17.36 -0.57 0.35
CA GLU A 80 18.04 -1.72 0.99
C GLU A 80 17.66 -1.90 2.46
N GLU A 81 16.84 -1.00 3.02
CA GLU A 81 16.51 -1.00 4.45
C GLU A 81 15.78 -2.30 4.82
N GLU A 82 16.21 -2.90 5.93
CA GLU A 82 15.52 -4.03 6.51
C GLU A 82 14.36 -3.53 7.35
N PRO A 83 13.10 -3.88 7.00
CA PRO A 83 11.98 -3.43 7.80
C PRO A 83 12.05 -4.01 9.21
N ASP A 84 11.78 -3.18 10.22
CA ASP A 84 11.55 -3.66 11.57
C ASP A 84 10.18 -4.34 11.67
N TYR A 85 10.16 -5.65 11.42
CA TYR A 85 8.96 -6.48 11.54
C TYR A 85 8.50 -6.67 13.00
N ARG A 86 9.34 -6.36 14.00
CA ARG A 86 9.03 -6.55 15.43
C ARG A 86 8.21 -5.37 15.96
N GLU A 87 8.55 -4.15 15.59
CA GLU A 87 7.77 -2.95 15.92
C GLU A 87 6.33 -3.04 15.38
N GLN A 88 6.14 -3.53 14.15
CA GLN A 88 4.79 -3.74 13.56
C GLN A 88 3.91 -4.72 14.35
N LYS A 89 4.52 -5.66 15.08
CA LYS A 89 3.81 -6.62 15.95
C LYS A 89 3.46 -6.02 17.31
N LEU A 90 4.23 -5.05 17.80
CA LEU A 90 4.08 -4.46 19.14
C LEU A 90 2.98 -3.40 19.18
N TYR A 91 2.81 -2.59 18.12
CA TYR A 91 1.68 -1.64 18.00
C TYR A 91 0.30 -2.33 18.02
N ARG A 92 0.23 -3.64 17.74
CA ARG A 92 -1.01 -4.45 17.83
C ARG A 92 -1.39 -4.84 19.26
N LEU A 93 -0.46 -4.90 20.22
CA LEU A 93 -0.75 -5.41 21.57
C LEU A 93 -1.06 -4.30 22.58
N SER A 94 -0.51 -3.09 22.39
CA SER A 94 -0.70 -2.00 23.37
C SER A 94 -1.99 -1.19 23.19
N LYS A 95 -2.77 -1.43 22.13
CA LYS A 95 -4.03 -0.71 21.86
C LYS A 95 -5.27 -1.60 21.70
N ILE A 96 -5.12 -2.91 21.93
CA ILE A 96 -6.23 -3.88 21.96
C ILE A 96 -6.53 -4.34 23.41
N CYS A 97 -5.73 -3.92 24.40
CA CYS A 97 -6.04 -4.04 25.83
C CYS A 97 -6.52 -2.70 26.41
#